data_AF-J0CZB8-F1
#
_entry.id   AF-J0CZB8-F1
#
_cell.length_a   1.000
_cell.length_b   1.000
_cell.length_c   1.000
_cell.angle_alpha   90.00
_cell.angle_beta   90.00
_cell.angle_gamma   90.00
#
_symmetry.space_group_name_H-M   'P 1'
#
loop_
_entity.id
_entity.type
_entity.pdbx_description
1 polymer ?
#
loop_
_entity_poly.entity_id
_entity_poly.type
_entity_poly.pdbx_seq_one_letter_code
_entity_poly.pdbx_strand_id
1 'polypeptide(L)' 'MTWTPGHEGIRGNEAADVLAKLAASGPAATSSRSSLPRFLRKPLPLSSSAMKQSHTRGLRDTWRAVWRLSPRYRRYAHLE' A
#
# COMPACT_ATOMS: atom_id res chain seq x y z
N MET A 1 19.22 -19.36 2.48
CA MET A 1 17.82 -18.90 2.54
C MET A 1 16.92 -20.12 2.62
N THR A 2 15.96 -20.12 3.54
CA THR A 2 14.97 -21.19 3.68
C THR A 2 13.59 -20.55 3.54
N TRP A 3 12.76 -21.06 2.65
CA TRP A 3 11.38 -20.60 2.54
C TRP A 3 10.61 -21.07 3.77
N THR A 4 9.80 -20.18 4.35
CA THR A 4 8.99 -20.47 5.52
C THR A 4 7.52 -20.22 5.22
N PRO A 5 6.60 -21.02 5.77
CA PRO A 5 5.17 -20.83 5.58
C PRO A 5 4.70 -19.55 6.26
N GLY A 6 3.97 -18.71 5.52
CA GLY A 6 3.56 -17.39 6.01
C GLY A 6 2.47 -17.39 7.10
N HIS A 7 1.77 -18.51 7.29
CA HIS A 7 0.63 -18.62 8.21
C HIS A 7 0.93 -19.38 9.51
N GLU A 8 2.13 -19.94 9.67
CA GLU A 8 2.48 -20.75 10.86
C GLU A 8 2.95 -19.93 12.06
N GLY A 9 2.85 -18.61 11.99
CA GLY A 9 3.19 -17.73 13.11
C GLY A 9 4.62 -17.88 13.61
N ILE A 10 5.57 -18.09 12.69
CA ILE A 10 6.99 -18.20 13.06
C ILE A 10 7.43 -16.86 13.64
N ARG A 11 7.70 -16.84 14.94
CA ARG A 11 8.03 -15.64 15.73
C ARG A 11 9.02 -14.69 15.04
N GLY A 12 10.08 -15.23 14.42
CA GLY A 12 11.07 -14.43 13.70
C GLY A 12 10.52 -13.75 12.44
N ASN A 13 9.68 -14.47 11.68
CA ASN A 13 9.01 -13.92 10.49
C ASN A 13 7.97 -12.86 10.87
N GLU A 14 7.20 -13.12 11.93
CA GLU A 14 6.21 -12.15 12.44
C GLU A 14 6.88 -10.88 12.95
N ALA A 15 7.96 -11.00 13.73
CA ALA A 15 8.71 -9.83 14.20
C ALA A 15 9.28 -9.02 13.02
N ALA A 16 9.79 -9.69 11.99
CA ALA A 16 10.26 -9.04 10.77
C ALA A 16 9.12 -8.32 10.02
N ASP A 17 7.95 -8.96 9.90
CA ASP A 17 6.77 -8.36 9.25
C ASP A 17 6.25 -7.13 10.01
N VAL A 18 6.22 -7.18 11.34
CA VAL A 18 5.87 -6.02 12.19
C VAL A 18 6.82 -4.86 11.94
N LEU A 19 8.14 -5.11 11.94
CA LEU A 19 9.14 -4.07 11.66
C LEU A 19 9.04 -3.54 10.22
N ALA A 20 8.75 -4.41 9.25
CA ALA A 20 8.56 -4.02 7.86
C ALA A 20 7.33 -3.11 7.70
N LYS A 21 6.21 -3.44 8.35
CA LYS A 21 5.00 -2.61 8.39
C LYS A 21 5.25 -1.27 9.07
N LEU A 22 6.00 -1.26 10.17
CA LEU A 22 6.39 -0.02 10.85
C LEU A 22 7.25 0.86 9.95
N ALA A 23 8.28 0.31 9.30
CA ALA A 23 9.11 1.05 8.37
C ALA A 23 8.32 1.59 7.15
N ALA A 24 7.28 0.87 6.71
CA ALA A 24 6.40 1.31 5.64
C ALA A 24 5.48 2.50 6.02
N SER A 25 5.34 2.81 7.32
CA SER A 25 4.52 3.95 7.78
C SER A 25 5.10 5.32 7.44
N GLY A 26 6.41 5.41 7.18
CA GLY A 26 7.05 6.61 6.68
C GLY A 26 8.50 6.77 7.12
N PRO A 27 9.22 7.79 6.58
CA PRO A 27 10.67 7.96 6.76
C PRO A 27 11.13 8.04 8.22
N ALA A 28 10.30 8.61 9.10
CA ALA A 28 10.58 8.76 10.53
C ALA A 28 10.63 7.42 11.29
N ALA A 29 9.96 6.39 10.76
CA ALA A 29 9.96 5.04 11.31
C ALA A 29 11.04 4.14 10.69
N THR A 30 11.92 4.70 9.85
CA THR A 30 13.01 3.97 9.18
C THR A 30 14.37 4.33 9.77
N SER A 31 15.32 3.40 9.72
CA SER A 31 16.70 3.69 10.06
C SER A 31 17.31 4.72 9.10
N SER A 32 18.30 5.47 9.58
CA SER A 32 19.00 6.45 8.75
C SER A 32 19.68 5.76 7.56
N ARG A 33 19.74 6.44 6.42
CA ARG A 33 20.34 5.92 5.18
C ARG A 33 21.79 5.43 5.37
N SER A 34 22.55 6.04 6.26
CA SER A 34 23.94 5.65 6.57
C SER A 34 24.03 4.33 7.35
N SER A 35 23.05 4.05 8.21
CA SER A 35 22.94 2.78 8.95
C SER A 35 22.49 1.60 8.10
N LEU A 36 21.87 1.86 6.93
CA LEU A 36 21.42 0.80 6.03
C LEU A 36 22.61 0.15 5.29
N PRO A 37 22.56 -1.17 5.03
CA PRO A 37 23.46 -1.85 4.11
C PRO A 37 23.51 -1.16 2.73
N ARG A 38 24.69 -1.14 2.09
CA ARG A 38 24.94 -0.38 0.85
C ARG A 38 23.94 -0.67 -0.28
N PHE A 39 23.45 -1.91 -0.38
CA PHE A 39 22.47 -2.31 -1.38
C PHE A 39 21.06 -1.79 -1.12
N LEU A 40 20.68 -1.54 0.14
CA LEU A 40 19.40 -0.94 0.54
C LEU A 40 19.41 0.59 0.50
N ARG A 41 20.56 1.21 0.23
CA ARG A 41 20.65 2.66 0.03
C ARG A 41 20.15 3.08 -1.35
N LYS A 42 19.92 2.18 -2.30
CA LYS A 42 19.33 2.59 -3.58
C LYS A 42 17.83 2.81 -3.40
N PRO A 43 17.23 3.85 -4.00
CA PRO A 43 15.78 3.99 -3.99
C PRO A 43 15.17 2.75 -4.62
N LEU A 44 14.08 2.25 -4.01
CA LEU A 44 13.33 1.15 -4.59
C LEU A 44 12.62 1.62 -5.87
N PRO A 45 12.47 0.74 -6.87
CA PRO A 45 11.66 1.06 -8.03
C PRO A 45 10.21 1.32 -7.62
N LEU A 46 9.49 2.10 -8.44
CA LEU A 46 8.08 2.33 -8.23
C LEU A 46 7.31 1.00 -8.28
N SER A 47 6.47 0.76 -7.27
CA SER A 47 5.61 -0.41 -7.23
C SER A 47 4.54 -0.30 -8.32
N SER A 48 4.51 -1.28 -9.23
CA SER A 48 3.49 -1.38 -10.28
C SER A 48 2.08 -1.46 -9.69
N SER A 49 1.91 -2.18 -8.58
CA SER A 49 0.66 -2.26 -7.84
C SER A 49 0.25 -0.91 -7.26
N ALA A 50 1.20 -0.16 -6.66
CA ALA A 50 0.90 1.17 -6.11
C ALA A 50 0.50 2.16 -7.21
N MET A 51 1.17 2.12 -8.37
CA MET A 51 0.80 2.95 -9.53
C MET A 51 -0.60 2.62 -10.05
N LYS A 52 -0.92 1.33 -10.20
CA LYS A 52 -2.26 0.88 -10.59
C LYS A 52 -3.32 1.35 -9.60
N GLN A 53 -3.08 1.18 -8.29
CA GLN A 53 -4.01 1.61 -7.25
C GLN A 53 -4.26 3.12 -7.28
N SER A 54 -3.21 3.93 -7.46
CA SER A 54 -3.34 5.39 -7.60
C SER A 54 -4.19 5.76 -8.82
N HIS A 55 -3.92 5.13 -9.97
CA HIS A 55 -4.71 5.36 -11.18
C HIS A 55 -6.17 4.95 -11.01
N THR A 56 -6.42 3.75 -10.46
CA THR A 56 -7.78 3.25 -10.18
C THR A 56 -8.51 4.15 -9.18
N ARG A 57 -7.82 4.71 -8.17
CA ARG A 57 -8.41 5.67 -7.24
C ARG A 57 -8.90 6.92 -7.98
N GLY A 58 -8.07 7.49 -8.85
CA GLY A 58 -8.46 8.62 -9.69
C GLY A 58 -9.67 8.29 -10.58
N LEU A 59 -9.68 7.12 -11.22
CA LEU A 59 -10.83 6.66 -12.01
C LEU A 59 -12.11 6.55 -11.17
N ARG A 60 -12.03 6.03 -9.94
CA ARG A 60 -13.18 5.93 -9.03
C ARG A 60 -13.69 7.30 -8.61
N ASP A 61 -12.82 8.27 -8.42
CA ASP A 61 -13.20 9.64 -8.07
C ASP A 61 -13.93 10.33 -9.23
N THR A 62 -13.40 10.21 -10.45
CA THR A 62 -14.07 10.68 -11.67
C THR A 62 -15.40 9.98 -11.89
N TRP A 63 -15.44 8.65 -11.77
CA TRP A 63 -16.66 7.88 -11.92
C TRP A 63 -17.73 8.30 -10.91
N ARG A 64 -17.36 8.51 -9.63
CA ARG A 64 -18.28 9.02 -8.61
C ARG A 64 -18.82 10.41 -8.96
N ALA A 65 -17.98 11.30 -9.48
CA ALA A 65 -18.43 12.62 -9.92
C ALA A 65 -19.47 12.53 -11.06
N VAL A 66 -19.19 11.70 -12.07
CA VAL A 66 -20.12 11.46 -13.19
C VAL A 66 -21.39 10.77 -12.71
N TRP A 67 -21.28 9.78 -11.84
CA TRP A 67 -22.43 9.06 -11.28
C TRP A 67 -23.39 9.99 -10.57
N ARG A 68 -22.88 10.92 -9.73
CA ARG A 68 -23.70 11.91 -9.01
C ARG A 68 -24.49 12.84 -9.93
N LEU A 69 -23.99 13.10 -11.14
CA LEU A 69 -24.67 13.96 -12.13
C LEU A 69 -25.73 13.20 -12.94
N SER A 70 -25.75 11.87 -12.87
CA SER A 70 -26.72 11.05 -13.58
C SER A 70 -28.14 11.29 -13.06
N PRO A 71 -29.16 11.38 -13.93
CA PRO A 71 -30.57 11.43 -13.51
C PRO A 71 -30.96 10.24 -12.61
N ARG A 72 -30.28 9.10 -12.77
CA ARG A 72 -30.51 7.89 -11.98
C ARG A 72 -29.95 7.99 -10.56
N TYR A 73 -28.99 8.88 -10.30
CA TYR A 73 -28.37 9.03 -8.99
C TYR A 73 -29.40 9.25 -7.88
N ARG A 74 -30.38 10.15 -8.11
CA ARG A 74 -31.45 10.44 -7.14
C ARG A 74 -32.22 9.19 -6.70
N ARG A 75 -32.37 8.22 -7.60
CA ARG A 75 -33.05 6.95 -7.29
C ARG A 75 -32.19 6.01 -6.46
N TYR A 76 -30.87 6.08 -6.57
CA TYR A 76 -29.94 5.14 -5.92
C TYR A 76 -29.12 5.76 -4.79
N ALA A 77 -29.25 7.06 -4.54
CA ALA A 77 -28.49 7.79 -3.51
C ALA A 77 -28.74 7.29 -2.08
N HIS A 78 -29.81 6.54 -1.83
CA HIS A 78 -30.12 5.94 -0.52
C HIS A 78 -29.47 4.56 -0.31
N LEU A 79 -28.76 4.02 -1.30
CA LEU A 79 -28.05 2.75 -1.24
C LEU A 79 -26.52 2.91 -1.10
N GLU A 80 -26.02 4.15 -1.17
CA GLU A 80 -24.62 4.50 -0.89
C GLU A 80 -24.45 4.88 0.59
#